data_AF-A0A935LSB7-F1
#
_entry.id   AF-A0A935LSB7-F1
#
_cell.length_a   1.000
_cell.length_b   1.000
_cell.length_c   1.000
_cell.angle_alpha   90.00
_cell.angle_beta   90.00
_cell.angle_gamma   90.00
#
_symmetry.space_group_name_H-M   'P 1'
#
loop_
_entity.id
_entity.type
_entity.pdbx_description
1 polymer ?
#
loop_
_entity_poly.entity_id
_entity_poly.type
_entity_poly.pdbx_seq_one_letter_code
_entity_poly.pdbx_strand_id
1 'polypeptide(L)'
;MRIIPKRLRLLALAAAVGMALANLLAVPVAPAGDLDWLASSKSIPACATPVWPDVAGTTTDVALTSLASSATASGCSYTTCTGTSNMARLYFSPSASLQNQGTADVPWFDWLGSSNAAPLAPYNNRQHPLLTWNLYRIAGNGQIEQIGRGGVKHAWYATNVGCECYGGNILWAGANSGNGSGCSDTYTAGNNNESRRLGPRSEILPKDAVWGRCGSLWDPTCSGVANDHGIGAPAHRMMVRESDLAPALNPGAQYVFEGWYLIRGEDNPDNNFRHAYGSSNWNGSNWSSFNYSGAQVSGPVIEAWAAQPVPPGGAAQIETLVTAEGRVKLAVRVSALGGGFYRYDYALMNLDFARPYTEGAEPNLRVLRNRGFERFAVALADATSLSSIEAADGAGLIPVWTANSVGAEVVFSAATATGTLDWGTLLRFSFVAARPPVPSTATLGVQEPGSPASYSIATLAPGSMFMDGFED
;
A
#
# COMPACT_ATOMS: atom_id res chain seq x y z
N MET A 1 49.58 44.17 10.91
CA MET A 1 50.65 45.12 10.48
C MET A 1 51.98 44.44 10.79
N ARG A 2 52.97 44.21 9.94
CA ARG A 2 53.26 44.42 8.51
C ARG A 2 54.68 43.79 8.32
N ILE A 3 55.01 43.29 7.13
CA ILE A 3 56.39 43.11 6.59
C ILE A 3 57.15 41.78 6.87
N ILE A 4 57.80 41.30 5.80
CA ILE A 4 58.51 40.04 5.57
C ILE A 4 60.00 40.37 5.19
N PRO A 5 60.78 39.54 4.46
CA PRO A 5 61.77 38.54 4.89
C PRO A 5 63.26 39.00 4.87
N LYS A 6 64.20 38.05 5.03
CA LYS A 6 65.61 38.18 4.59
C LYS A 6 66.02 37.11 3.55
N ARG A 7 66.31 37.59 2.32
CA ARG A 7 67.37 37.20 1.34
C ARG A 7 67.59 35.73 0.89
N LEU A 8 68.33 35.40 -0.18
CA LEU A 8 68.53 35.90 -1.58
C LEU A 8 69.73 35.12 -2.19
N ARG A 9 69.62 34.61 -3.43
CA ARG A 9 70.68 34.46 -4.48
C ARG A 9 70.05 33.69 -5.68
N LEU A 10 69.87 34.15 -6.92
CA LEU A 10 70.55 35.08 -7.86
C LEU A 10 71.46 34.36 -8.87
N LEU A 11 71.11 34.43 -10.17
CA LEU A 11 71.94 34.45 -11.40
C LEU A 11 71.01 34.23 -12.62
N ALA A 12 71.19 34.79 -13.83
CA ALA A 12 71.73 36.09 -14.27
C ALA A 12 71.25 36.31 -15.73
N LEU A 13 71.06 37.56 -16.18
CA LEU A 13 70.65 37.89 -17.55
C LEU A 13 71.69 38.82 -18.20
N ALA A 14 72.14 38.53 -19.42
CA ALA A 14 72.90 39.44 -20.28
C ALA A 14 72.72 39.06 -21.76
N ALA A 15 72.64 40.05 -22.65
CA ALA A 15 72.28 39.86 -24.07
C ALA A 15 73.19 40.65 -25.02
N ALA A 16 73.31 40.18 -26.26
CA ALA A 16 73.79 40.91 -27.45
C ALA A 16 73.16 40.22 -28.69
N VAL A 17 72.35 40.89 -29.53
CA VAL A 17 72.75 41.77 -30.65
C VAL A 17 73.70 41.04 -31.63
N GLY A 18 73.38 40.80 -32.91
CA GLY A 18 72.17 41.07 -33.71
C GLY A 18 72.54 41.37 -35.18
N MET A 19 71.76 40.91 -36.18
CA MET A 19 71.75 41.49 -37.54
C MET A 19 70.58 40.98 -38.42
N ALA A 20 69.93 41.93 -39.10
CA ALA A 20 69.09 41.85 -40.31
C ALA A 20 69.80 41.07 -41.47
N LEU A 21 69.21 40.63 -42.60
CA LEU A 21 67.88 40.57 -43.26
C LEU A 21 68.05 39.56 -44.46
N ALA A 22 67.08 38.95 -45.16
CA ALA A 22 65.61 38.97 -45.20
C ALA A 22 65.04 37.69 -45.90
N ASN A 23 63.70 37.63 -46.02
CA ASN A 23 62.89 37.00 -47.09
C ASN A 23 62.61 35.47 -47.15
N LEU A 24 61.29 35.20 -47.32
CA LEU A 24 60.59 33.95 -47.70
C LEU A 24 60.73 32.78 -46.70
N LEU A 25 59.72 32.42 -45.89
CA LEU A 25 58.29 32.21 -46.20
C LEU A 25 57.40 32.46 -44.97
N ALA A 26 56.14 32.83 -45.22
CA ALA A 26 55.16 33.08 -44.16
C ALA A 26 54.45 31.81 -43.69
N VAL A 27 54.28 31.66 -42.37
CA VAL A 27 53.24 30.85 -41.75
C VAL A 27 52.51 31.75 -40.74
N PRO A 28 51.18 31.91 -40.81
CA PRO A 28 50.46 32.82 -39.93
C PRO A 28 50.35 32.27 -38.51
N VAL A 29 50.42 33.18 -37.53
CA VAL A 29 50.11 32.89 -36.12
C VAL A 29 48.61 32.61 -35.98
N ALA A 30 48.24 31.44 -35.50
CA ALA A 30 46.88 31.17 -35.04
C ALA A 30 46.67 31.79 -33.64
N PRO A 31 45.50 32.38 -33.35
CA PRO A 31 45.21 32.98 -32.05
C PRO A 31 45.10 31.93 -30.95
N ALA A 32 45.17 32.37 -29.70
CA ALA A 32 44.96 31.51 -28.53
C ALA A 32 43.60 30.81 -28.62
N GLY A 33 43.62 29.49 -28.73
CA GLY A 33 42.42 28.66 -28.64
C GLY A 33 42.01 28.51 -27.17
N ASP A 34 40.73 28.71 -26.89
CA ASP A 34 40.13 28.37 -25.62
C ASP A 34 40.38 26.89 -25.30
N LEU A 35 40.87 26.61 -24.08
CA LEU A 35 40.93 25.25 -23.54
C LEU A 35 39.54 24.85 -23.06
N ASP A 36 38.64 24.66 -24.02
CA ASP A 36 37.28 24.19 -23.79
C ASP A 36 37.32 22.72 -23.36
N TRP A 37 37.32 22.49 -22.04
CA TRP A 37 37.10 21.17 -21.45
C TRP A 37 35.63 20.78 -21.60
N LEU A 38 35.20 20.58 -22.84
CA LEU A 38 34.03 19.80 -23.19
C LEU A 38 34.29 18.34 -22.81
N ALA A 39 34.15 18.06 -21.51
CA ALA A 39 33.73 16.76 -21.06
C ALA A 39 32.36 16.49 -21.71
N SER A 40 32.36 15.87 -22.88
CA SER A 40 31.18 15.19 -23.38
C SER A 40 30.87 14.07 -22.41
N SER A 41 30.03 14.38 -21.42
CA SER A 41 29.24 13.38 -20.74
C SER A 41 28.44 12.69 -21.83
N LYS A 42 28.97 11.55 -22.32
CA LYS A 42 28.15 10.60 -23.07
C LYS A 42 26.97 10.31 -22.18
N SER A 43 25.80 10.83 -22.56
CA SER A 43 24.58 10.51 -21.86
C SER A 43 24.49 8.99 -21.79
N ILE A 44 24.32 8.46 -20.58
CA ILE A 44 23.98 7.05 -20.42
C ILE A 44 22.70 6.87 -21.23
N PRO A 45 22.66 5.95 -22.23
CA PRO A 45 21.45 5.75 -23.00
C PRO A 45 20.30 5.43 -22.06
N ALA A 46 19.20 6.15 -22.20
CA ALA A 46 18.01 5.93 -21.37
C ALA A 46 17.65 4.43 -21.39
N CYS A 47 17.17 3.93 -20.25
CA CYS A 47 16.64 2.58 -20.14
C CYS A 47 17.65 1.45 -20.45
N ALA A 48 18.97 1.72 -20.35
CA ALA A 48 20.03 0.74 -20.68
C ALA A 48 20.71 0.10 -19.46
N THR A 49 20.80 0.79 -18.34
CA THR A 49 21.39 0.28 -17.08
C THR A 49 20.52 0.74 -15.93
N PRO A 50 19.88 -0.17 -15.18
CA PRO A 50 19.01 0.23 -14.09
C PRO A 50 19.78 0.87 -12.94
N VAL A 51 19.19 1.90 -12.33
CA VAL A 51 19.60 2.42 -11.03
C VAL A 51 18.63 1.86 -10.00
N TRP A 52 19.07 0.86 -9.26
CA TRP A 52 18.22 0.08 -8.35
C TRP A 52 18.01 0.74 -6.97
N PRO A 53 16.97 0.34 -6.21
CA PRO A 53 16.69 0.87 -4.87
C PRO A 53 17.79 0.66 -3.80
N ASP A 54 18.73 -0.25 -4.01
CA ASP A 54 19.89 -0.45 -3.13
C ASP A 54 21.02 0.56 -3.41
N VAL A 55 20.91 1.38 -4.44
CA VAL A 55 21.83 2.49 -4.72
C VAL A 55 21.55 3.65 -3.78
N ALA A 56 22.53 4.00 -2.95
CA ALA A 56 22.43 5.05 -1.95
C ALA A 56 22.03 6.42 -2.55
N GLY A 57 21.04 7.07 -1.94
CA GLY A 57 20.52 8.36 -2.39
C GLY A 57 19.42 8.28 -3.44
N THR A 58 19.00 7.08 -3.83
CA THR A 58 17.79 6.86 -4.63
C THR A 58 16.58 6.62 -3.75
N THR A 59 15.39 6.73 -4.36
CA THR A 59 14.09 6.61 -3.73
C THR A 59 13.17 5.74 -4.57
N THR A 60 12.41 4.85 -3.93
CA THR A 60 11.38 4.05 -4.60
C THR A 60 10.03 4.68 -4.29
N ASP A 61 9.37 5.24 -5.30
CA ASP A 61 8.02 5.76 -5.20
C ASP A 61 7.25 5.31 -6.46
N VAL A 62 6.16 4.56 -6.27
CA VAL A 62 5.32 4.07 -7.36
C VAL A 62 3.83 4.33 -7.06
N ALA A 63 3.41 5.55 -7.34
CA ALA A 63 2.01 5.96 -7.19
C ALA A 63 1.04 5.15 -8.06
N LEU A 64 -0.08 4.74 -7.46
CA LEU A 64 -1.24 4.24 -8.19
C LEU A 64 -1.99 5.44 -8.77
N THR A 65 -2.00 5.59 -10.10
CA THR A 65 -2.50 6.79 -10.79
C THR A 65 -3.95 6.65 -11.29
N SER A 66 -4.43 5.44 -11.57
CA SER A 66 -5.81 5.20 -12.02
C SER A 66 -6.31 3.78 -11.73
N LEU A 67 -7.62 3.63 -11.53
CA LEU A 67 -8.36 2.35 -11.52
C LEU A 67 -9.18 2.14 -12.82
N ALA A 68 -8.94 2.94 -13.87
CA ALA A 68 -9.82 3.09 -15.03
C ALA A 68 -11.26 3.49 -14.63
N SER A 69 -12.27 3.30 -15.49
CA SER A 69 -13.66 3.74 -15.23
C SER A 69 -14.54 2.74 -14.47
N SER A 70 -14.11 1.47 -14.35
CA SER A 70 -14.84 0.42 -13.63
C SER A 70 -13.94 -0.74 -13.23
N ALA A 71 -14.36 -1.52 -12.23
CA ALA A 71 -13.87 -2.88 -12.01
C ALA A 71 -14.80 -3.90 -12.65
N THR A 72 -14.25 -4.77 -13.51
CA THR A 72 -15.02 -5.74 -14.28
C THR A 72 -15.56 -6.84 -13.39
N ALA A 73 -16.89 -7.01 -13.37
CA ALA A 73 -17.54 -8.19 -12.81
C ALA A 73 -17.24 -9.38 -13.73
N SER A 74 -16.42 -10.33 -13.26
CA SER A 74 -15.88 -11.40 -14.11
C SER A 74 -16.62 -12.74 -13.93
N GLY A 75 -17.65 -12.78 -13.10
CA GLY A 75 -18.56 -13.90 -12.94
C GLY A 75 -19.28 -13.93 -11.59
N CYS A 76 -20.12 -14.94 -11.44
CA CYS A 76 -20.79 -15.29 -10.20
C CYS A 76 -20.37 -16.71 -9.79
N SER A 77 -20.14 -16.93 -8.50
CA SER A 77 -19.68 -18.21 -7.95
C SER A 77 -20.60 -18.74 -6.86
N TYR A 78 -20.40 -20.02 -6.54
CA TYR A 78 -21.19 -20.87 -5.63
C TYR A 78 -22.61 -21.19 -6.10
N THR A 79 -23.35 -20.25 -6.68
CA THR A 79 -24.65 -20.48 -7.32
C THR A 79 -24.83 -19.57 -8.54
N THR A 80 -25.94 -19.74 -9.28
CA THR A 80 -26.46 -18.66 -10.13
C THR A 80 -26.73 -17.43 -9.26
N CYS A 81 -26.35 -16.25 -9.74
CA CYS A 81 -26.69 -14.97 -9.12
C CYS A 81 -28.21 -14.70 -9.26
N THR A 82 -28.84 -14.14 -8.22
CA THR A 82 -30.28 -13.82 -8.19
C THR A 82 -30.58 -12.36 -7.83
N GLY A 83 -29.54 -11.55 -7.63
CA GLY A 83 -29.61 -10.15 -7.18
C GLY A 83 -29.66 -9.96 -5.66
N THR A 84 -29.81 -11.03 -4.87
CA THR A 84 -30.07 -10.95 -3.42
C THR A 84 -29.50 -12.11 -2.58
N SER A 85 -28.85 -13.11 -3.18
CA SER A 85 -28.39 -14.29 -2.45
C SER A 85 -27.32 -13.97 -1.38
N ASN A 86 -27.40 -14.62 -0.22
CA ASN A 86 -26.33 -14.61 0.78
C ASN A 86 -25.23 -15.67 0.50
N MET A 87 -25.46 -16.57 -0.47
CA MET A 87 -24.51 -17.61 -0.87
C MET A 87 -23.75 -17.25 -2.15
N ALA A 88 -24.46 -16.69 -3.13
CA ALA A 88 -23.87 -16.33 -4.42
C ALA A 88 -22.85 -15.20 -4.23
N ARG A 89 -21.69 -15.31 -4.87
CA ARG A 89 -20.65 -14.29 -4.77
C ARG A 89 -20.14 -13.84 -6.12
N LEU A 90 -20.14 -12.53 -6.31
CA LEU A 90 -19.51 -11.84 -7.44
C LEU A 90 -18.02 -11.72 -7.20
N TYR A 91 -17.25 -11.64 -8.28
CA TYR A 91 -15.86 -11.22 -8.22
C TYR A 91 -15.55 -10.11 -9.21
N PHE A 92 -14.85 -9.10 -8.71
CA PHE A 92 -14.42 -7.94 -9.49
C PHE A 92 -12.91 -7.94 -9.65
N SER A 93 -12.42 -7.43 -10.78
CA SER A 93 -11.01 -7.11 -11.01
C SER A 93 -10.91 -5.73 -11.65
N PRO A 94 -10.08 -4.81 -11.12
CA PRO A 94 -9.90 -3.49 -11.71
C PRO A 94 -8.93 -3.58 -12.90
N SER A 95 -9.06 -2.67 -13.87
CA SER A 95 -7.86 -2.23 -14.59
C SER A 95 -7.14 -1.24 -13.68
N ALA A 96 -5.81 -1.23 -13.65
CA ALA A 96 -5.06 -0.33 -12.76
C ALA A 96 -3.81 0.19 -13.45
N SER A 97 -3.64 1.52 -13.44
CA SER A 97 -2.48 2.24 -13.97
C SER A 97 -1.68 2.86 -12.83
N LEU A 98 -0.37 2.77 -12.91
CA LEU A 98 0.60 3.24 -11.92
C LEU A 98 1.71 4.02 -12.62
N GLN A 99 2.50 4.78 -11.87
CA GLN A 99 3.66 5.50 -12.39
C GLN A 99 4.82 5.45 -11.39
N ASN A 100 6.04 5.23 -11.86
CA ASN A 100 7.24 5.47 -11.05
C ASN A 100 7.40 6.98 -10.86
N GLN A 101 7.26 7.47 -9.62
CA GLN A 101 7.50 8.87 -9.24
C GLN A 101 8.83 9.04 -8.50
N GLY A 102 9.50 7.92 -8.19
CA GLY A 102 10.80 7.89 -7.53
C GLY A 102 11.98 8.13 -8.48
N THR A 103 13.17 7.85 -7.94
CA THR A 103 14.45 7.97 -8.63
C THR A 103 15.13 6.62 -8.88
N ALA A 104 14.65 5.54 -8.24
CA ALA A 104 15.06 4.17 -8.47
C ALA A 104 14.14 3.44 -9.46
N ASP A 105 14.71 2.62 -10.34
CA ASP A 105 13.97 1.71 -11.21
C ASP A 105 13.46 0.51 -10.42
N VAL A 106 12.23 0.06 -10.68
CA VAL A 106 11.60 -1.01 -9.90
C VAL A 106 11.66 -2.36 -10.64
N PRO A 107 12.20 -3.42 -10.01
CA PRO A 107 12.25 -4.75 -10.61
C PRO A 107 10.84 -5.32 -10.77
N TRP A 108 10.57 -5.89 -11.94
CA TRP A 108 9.23 -6.26 -12.40
C TRP A 108 9.22 -7.66 -13.02
N PHE A 109 9.97 -8.59 -12.41
CA PHE A 109 10.31 -9.88 -13.01
C PHE A 109 9.18 -10.88 -12.94
N ASP A 110 8.84 -11.50 -14.08
CA ASP A 110 7.92 -12.64 -14.09
C ASP A 110 8.49 -13.83 -13.29
N TRP A 111 7.81 -14.22 -12.19
CA TRP A 111 8.14 -15.45 -11.46
C TRP A 111 7.86 -16.72 -12.29
N LEU A 112 6.75 -16.73 -13.03
CA LEU A 112 6.26 -17.91 -13.76
C LEU A 112 6.96 -18.09 -15.11
N GLY A 113 7.50 -17.00 -15.65
CA GLY A 113 8.20 -16.98 -16.93
C GLY A 113 9.59 -17.63 -16.87
N SER A 114 9.92 -18.41 -17.89
CA SER A 114 11.29 -18.90 -18.11
C SER A 114 12.23 -17.84 -18.68
N SER A 115 11.72 -16.63 -19.00
CA SER A 115 12.48 -15.54 -19.63
C SER A 115 13.60 -14.96 -18.76
N ASN A 116 13.48 -15.09 -17.44
CA ASN A 116 14.44 -14.53 -16.50
C ASN A 116 15.13 -15.64 -15.69
N ALA A 117 16.33 -16.04 -16.11
CA ALA A 117 17.17 -16.93 -15.32
C ALA A 117 17.62 -16.18 -14.05
N ALA A 118 17.24 -16.67 -12.88
CA ALA A 118 17.70 -16.15 -11.60
C ALA A 118 19.17 -16.54 -11.35
N PRO A 119 19.96 -15.77 -10.58
CA PRO A 119 19.57 -14.57 -9.83
C PRO A 119 19.45 -13.29 -10.66
N LEU A 120 18.58 -12.38 -10.24
CA LEU A 120 18.39 -11.06 -10.87
C LEU A 120 18.65 -9.96 -9.84
N ALA A 121 19.24 -8.85 -10.29
CA ALA A 121 19.44 -7.66 -9.49
C ALA A 121 18.11 -6.94 -9.20
N PRO A 122 17.97 -6.21 -8.07
CA PRO A 122 18.98 -6.06 -7.02
C PRO A 122 18.93 -7.16 -5.96
N TYR A 123 17.78 -7.83 -5.78
CA TYR A 123 17.52 -8.70 -4.62
C TYR A 123 17.93 -10.18 -4.79
N ASN A 124 18.70 -10.52 -5.84
CA ASN A 124 19.18 -11.88 -6.12
C ASN A 124 18.03 -12.93 -6.23
N ASN A 125 16.84 -12.48 -6.62
CA ASN A 125 15.59 -13.26 -6.68
C ASN A 125 14.82 -12.93 -7.99
N ARG A 126 13.49 -13.14 -8.05
CA ARG A 126 12.63 -12.57 -9.10
C ARG A 126 11.57 -11.63 -8.49
N GLN A 127 12.02 -10.56 -7.83
CA GLN A 127 11.13 -9.55 -7.24
C GLN A 127 10.21 -8.93 -8.31
N HIS A 128 8.98 -8.70 -7.90
CA HIS A 128 7.96 -7.99 -8.66
C HIS A 128 6.98 -7.33 -7.67
N PRO A 129 6.24 -6.29 -8.08
CA PRO A 129 5.12 -5.76 -7.32
C PRO A 129 4.01 -6.78 -7.08
N LEU A 130 3.28 -6.58 -5.98
CA LEU A 130 2.05 -7.29 -5.68
C LEU A 130 0.88 -6.32 -5.78
N LEU A 131 -0.29 -6.79 -6.17
CA LEU A 131 -1.52 -6.00 -6.24
C LEU A 131 -2.59 -6.63 -5.36
N THR A 132 -3.37 -5.81 -4.68
CA THR A 132 -4.59 -6.22 -3.98
C THR A 132 -5.72 -5.24 -4.29
N TRP A 133 -6.95 -5.69 -4.11
CA TRP A 133 -8.10 -4.80 -4.09
C TRP A 133 -9.14 -5.27 -3.09
N ASN A 134 -9.89 -4.30 -2.58
CA ASN A 134 -10.88 -4.43 -1.52
C ASN A 134 -12.15 -3.66 -1.92
N LEU A 135 -13.30 -4.08 -1.38
CA LEU A 135 -14.56 -3.37 -1.54
C LEU A 135 -15.18 -3.16 -0.16
N TYR A 136 -15.64 -1.94 0.07
CA TYR A 136 -16.22 -1.51 1.33
C TYR A 136 -17.65 -1.04 1.14
N ARG A 137 -18.51 -1.35 2.11
CA ARG A 137 -19.85 -0.79 2.27
C ARG A 137 -19.78 0.28 3.36
N ILE A 138 -20.24 1.48 3.06
CA ILE A 138 -20.57 2.49 4.07
C ILE A 138 -22.09 2.46 4.18
N ALA A 139 -22.62 1.93 5.27
CA ALA A 139 -24.06 1.82 5.51
C ALA A 139 -24.71 3.20 5.65
N GLY A 140 -26.03 3.30 5.47
CA GLY A 140 -26.77 4.57 5.56
C GLY A 140 -26.71 5.26 6.92
N ASN A 141 -26.20 4.59 7.97
CA ASN A 141 -25.95 5.14 9.30
C ASN A 141 -24.48 5.62 9.50
N GLY A 142 -23.64 5.56 8.46
CA GLY A 142 -22.24 5.97 8.45
C GLY A 142 -21.20 4.88 8.77
N GLN A 143 -21.61 3.66 9.14
CA GLN A 143 -20.68 2.57 9.50
C GLN A 143 -19.98 1.96 8.27
N ILE A 144 -18.65 1.78 8.32
CA ILE A 144 -17.84 1.16 7.26
C ILE A 144 -17.57 -0.33 7.53
N GLU A 145 -17.67 -1.17 6.50
CA GLU A 145 -17.43 -2.62 6.58
C GLU A 145 -16.75 -3.14 5.30
N GLN A 146 -15.76 -4.04 5.42
CA GLN A 146 -15.03 -4.62 4.29
C GLN A 146 -15.78 -5.79 3.65
N ILE A 147 -16.73 -5.50 2.75
CA ILE A 147 -17.56 -6.52 2.09
C ILE A 147 -16.84 -7.36 1.01
N GLY A 148 -15.60 -7.02 0.66
CA GLY A 148 -14.76 -7.80 -0.24
C GLY A 148 -13.26 -7.59 0.00
N ARG A 149 -12.50 -8.68 -0.03
CA ARG A 149 -11.03 -8.69 0.07
C ARG A 149 -10.44 -9.69 -0.92
N GLY A 150 -9.59 -9.23 -1.84
CA GLY A 150 -8.87 -10.12 -2.77
C GLY A 150 -7.68 -10.82 -2.12
N GLY A 151 -7.11 -11.81 -2.80
CA GLY A 151 -5.78 -12.33 -2.51
C GLY A 151 -4.69 -11.32 -2.88
N VAL A 152 -3.59 -11.81 -3.43
CA VAL A 152 -2.60 -10.99 -4.16
C VAL A 152 -2.58 -11.38 -5.63
N LYS A 153 -2.37 -10.41 -6.51
CA LYS A 153 -1.93 -10.64 -7.88
C LYS A 153 -0.44 -10.32 -7.99
N HIS A 154 0.32 -11.21 -8.60
CA HIS A 154 1.75 -11.03 -8.84
C HIS A 154 1.98 -10.31 -10.18
N ALA A 155 2.77 -9.23 -10.19
CA ALA A 155 3.19 -8.55 -11.41
C ALA A 155 4.29 -9.33 -12.15
N TRP A 156 4.57 -8.97 -13.41
CA TRP A 156 5.39 -9.79 -14.30
C TRP A 156 5.98 -9.11 -15.55
N TYR A 157 5.40 -7.96 -15.94
CA TYR A 157 5.82 -7.18 -17.10
C TYR A 157 5.34 -5.75 -16.93
N ALA A 158 6.23 -4.77 -17.10
CA ALA A 158 5.89 -3.35 -17.14
C ALA A 158 5.78 -2.92 -18.61
N THR A 159 4.67 -2.29 -18.98
CA THR A 159 4.44 -1.81 -20.36
C THR A 159 5.26 -0.57 -20.71
N ASN A 160 5.68 0.22 -19.71
CA ASN A 160 6.49 1.44 -19.83
C ASN A 160 5.90 2.44 -20.84
N VAL A 161 4.82 3.11 -20.45
CA VAL A 161 4.17 4.16 -21.24
C VAL A 161 4.38 5.55 -20.62
N GLY A 162 4.32 6.61 -21.42
CA GLY A 162 4.57 8.00 -20.97
C GLY A 162 6.04 8.38 -20.82
N CYS A 163 6.95 7.49 -21.22
CA CYS A 163 8.40 7.64 -21.17
C CYS A 163 9.03 7.13 -22.48
N GLU A 164 10.34 7.32 -22.65
CA GLU A 164 11.08 6.82 -23.82
C GLU A 164 11.50 5.34 -23.71
N CYS A 165 11.25 4.70 -22.56
CA CYS A 165 11.60 3.31 -22.33
C CYS A 165 10.55 2.36 -22.91
N TYR A 166 11.02 1.25 -23.48
CA TYR A 166 10.14 0.17 -23.93
C TYR A 166 9.75 -0.76 -22.77
N GLY A 167 8.64 -1.48 -22.95
CA GLY A 167 8.17 -2.46 -21.98
C GLY A 167 9.20 -3.57 -21.71
N GLY A 168 9.15 -4.13 -20.50
CA GLY A 168 10.14 -5.10 -20.04
C GLY A 168 9.85 -5.59 -18.63
N ASN A 169 10.89 -6.02 -17.92
CA ASN A 169 10.81 -6.51 -16.53
C ASN A 169 11.38 -5.48 -15.53
N ILE A 170 11.32 -4.21 -15.89
CA ILE A 170 11.76 -3.04 -15.13
C ILE A 170 10.73 -1.93 -15.39
N LEU A 171 10.26 -1.25 -14.33
CA LEU A 171 9.53 0.00 -14.42
C LEU A 171 10.50 1.16 -14.16
N TRP A 172 10.83 1.92 -15.21
CA TRP A 172 11.90 2.91 -15.14
C TRP A 172 11.48 4.21 -14.44
N ALA A 173 12.38 4.75 -13.63
CA ALA A 173 12.26 6.05 -12.99
C ALA A 173 12.51 7.21 -13.95
N GLY A 174 12.07 8.41 -13.57
CA GLY A 174 12.28 9.62 -14.37
C GLY A 174 13.77 9.96 -14.57
N ALA A 175 14.62 9.58 -13.61
CA ALA A 175 16.07 9.77 -13.72
C ALA A 175 16.73 8.95 -14.85
N ASN A 176 16.10 7.85 -15.28
CA ASN A 176 16.62 6.93 -16.31
C ASN A 176 15.81 6.94 -17.62
N SER A 177 14.77 7.76 -17.72
CA SER A 177 14.03 8.02 -18.96
C SER A 177 14.52 9.31 -19.61
N GLY A 178 14.66 9.31 -20.95
CA GLY A 178 15.22 10.48 -21.65
C GLY A 178 14.32 11.72 -21.64
N ASN A 179 13.03 11.57 -21.29
CA ASN A 179 12.09 12.68 -21.07
C ASN A 179 11.97 13.13 -19.61
N GLY A 180 12.80 12.60 -18.69
CA GLY A 180 12.79 12.96 -17.27
C GLY A 180 11.55 12.53 -16.49
N SER A 181 10.60 11.84 -17.12
CA SER A 181 9.32 11.42 -16.54
C SER A 181 9.33 9.93 -16.30
N GLY A 182 9.05 9.49 -15.07
CA GLY A 182 9.03 8.06 -14.77
C GLY A 182 7.91 7.35 -15.52
N CYS A 183 8.22 6.12 -15.94
CA CYS A 183 7.33 5.31 -16.75
C CYS A 183 6.07 4.91 -15.99
N SER A 184 4.97 4.78 -16.74
CA SER A 184 3.74 4.19 -16.25
C SER A 184 3.59 2.74 -16.72
N ASP A 185 2.88 1.93 -15.94
CA ASP A 185 2.37 0.62 -16.37
C ASP A 185 0.84 0.58 -16.23
N THR A 186 0.18 -0.33 -16.97
CA THR A 186 -1.27 -0.55 -16.84
C THR A 186 -1.60 -2.02 -16.99
N TYR A 187 -2.08 -2.64 -15.92
CA TYR A 187 -2.70 -3.95 -15.96
C TYR A 187 -4.19 -3.83 -16.25
N THR A 188 -4.69 -4.53 -17.28
CA THR A 188 -6.13 -4.59 -17.54
C THR A 188 -6.84 -5.47 -16.51
N ALA A 189 -8.16 -5.30 -16.38
CA ALA A 189 -9.00 -6.19 -15.59
C ALA A 189 -8.85 -7.68 -16.00
N GLY A 190 -8.60 -7.96 -17.28
CA GLY A 190 -8.31 -9.32 -17.77
C GLY A 190 -6.99 -9.87 -17.23
N ASN A 191 -5.94 -9.04 -17.19
CA ASN A 191 -4.64 -9.40 -16.60
C ASN A 191 -4.73 -9.59 -15.08
N ASN A 192 -5.47 -8.72 -14.39
CA ASN A 192 -5.66 -8.82 -12.94
C ASN A 192 -6.59 -9.99 -12.54
N ASN A 193 -7.39 -10.52 -13.47
CA ASN A 193 -8.22 -11.70 -13.30
C ASN A 193 -7.49 -13.03 -13.70
N GLU A 194 -6.20 -12.99 -14.06
CA GLU A 194 -5.43 -14.18 -14.48
C GLU A 194 -5.17 -15.12 -13.29
N SER A 195 -5.78 -16.30 -13.28
CA SER A 195 -5.78 -17.18 -12.10
C SER A 195 -4.41 -17.77 -11.77
N ARG A 196 -3.56 -17.97 -12.78
CA ARG A 196 -2.17 -18.41 -12.59
C ARG A 196 -1.32 -17.43 -11.79
N ARG A 197 -1.72 -16.15 -11.71
CA ARG A 197 -0.98 -15.07 -11.05
C ARG A 197 -1.66 -14.56 -9.79
N LEU A 198 -2.75 -15.21 -9.35
CA LEU A 198 -3.48 -14.89 -8.13
C LEU A 198 -3.15 -15.90 -7.03
N GLY A 199 -2.75 -15.42 -5.86
CA GLY A 199 -2.32 -16.24 -4.73
C GLY A 199 -2.82 -15.75 -3.37
N PRO A 200 -2.52 -16.50 -2.30
CA PRO A 200 -2.97 -16.14 -0.96
C PRO A 200 -2.08 -15.04 -0.35
N ARG A 201 -2.71 -14.12 0.39
CA ARG A 201 -1.98 -13.09 1.16
C ARG A 201 -1.07 -13.67 2.25
N SER A 202 -1.24 -14.93 2.64
CA SER A 202 -0.46 -15.60 3.69
C SER A 202 1.01 -15.87 3.33
N GLU A 203 1.38 -15.77 2.06
CA GLU A 203 2.75 -16.01 1.58
C GLU A 203 3.62 -14.73 1.56
N ILE A 204 3.06 -13.58 1.93
CA ILE A 204 3.71 -12.27 1.78
C ILE A 204 4.21 -11.78 3.14
N LEU A 205 5.39 -11.17 3.19
CA LEU A 205 5.80 -10.24 4.23
C LEU A 205 5.35 -8.83 3.79
N PRO A 206 4.21 -8.33 4.30
CA PRO A 206 3.52 -7.19 3.70
C PRO A 206 4.30 -5.88 3.81
N LYS A 207 4.89 -5.59 4.98
CA LYS A 207 5.71 -4.38 5.22
C LYS A 207 6.77 -4.16 4.14
N ASP A 208 7.46 -5.23 3.75
CA ASP A 208 8.63 -5.18 2.87
C ASP A 208 8.28 -5.58 1.42
N ALA A 209 7.01 -5.89 1.13
CA ALA A 209 6.52 -6.44 -0.14
C ALA A 209 7.32 -7.68 -0.64
N VAL A 210 7.78 -8.52 0.28
CA VAL A 210 8.55 -9.74 -0.03
C VAL A 210 7.64 -10.95 -0.07
N TRP A 211 7.81 -11.81 -1.08
CA TRP A 211 7.05 -13.06 -1.20
C TRP A 211 7.90 -14.28 -0.80
N GLY A 212 7.36 -15.08 0.12
CA GLY A 212 7.93 -16.33 0.61
C GLY A 212 7.80 -17.48 -0.38
N ARG A 213 8.59 -17.43 -1.46
CA ARG A 213 8.58 -18.40 -2.56
C ARG A 213 8.70 -19.87 -2.11
N CYS A 214 9.55 -20.20 -1.14
CA CYS A 214 9.80 -21.59 -0.74
C CYS A 214 8.61 -22.15 0.04
N GLY A 215 7.91 -23.15 -0.49
CA GLY A 215 6.68 -23.67 0.12
C GLY A 215 5.43 -22.88 -0.25
N SER A 216 5.56 -21.87 -1.13
CA SER A 216 4.44 -21.13 -1.70
C SER A 216 3.54 -22.02 -2.57
N LEU A 217 2.38 -21.48 -2.96
CA LEU A 217 1.53 -22.04 -3.99
C LEU A 217 2.30 -22.38 -5.28
N TRP A 218 3.32 -21.63 -5.69
CA TRP A 218 4.01 -21.83 -6.98
C TRP A 218 5.35 -22.57 -6.90
N ASP A 219 5.91 -22.78 -5.71
CA ASP A 219 7.13 -23.59 -5.50
C ASP A 219 7.06 -24.34 -4.16
N PRO A 220 6.09 -25.27 -4.00
CA PRO A 220 5.85 -25.99 -2.74
C PRO A 220 7.04 -26.85 -2.29
N THR A 221 7.91 -27.25 -3.21
CA THR A 221 9.11 -28.07 -2.95
C THR A 221 10.39 -27.25 -2.82
N CYS A 222 10.32 -25.92 -2.93
CA CYS A 222 11.48 -25.00 -2.89
C CYS A 222 12.53 -25.24 -3.99
N SER A 223 12.11 -25.83 -5.10
CA SER A 223 12.91 -26.18 -6.28
C SER A 223 13.40 -24.98 -7.09
N GLY A 224 12.75 -23.81 -6.95
CA GLY A 224 12.95 -22.65 -7.82
C GLY A 224 12.30 -22.79 -9.20
N VAL A 225 11.60 -23.89 -9.47
CA VAL A 225 10.80 -24.12 -10.68
C VAL A 225 9.34 -23.78 -10.36
N ALA A 226 8.71 -22.99 -11.22
CA ALA A 226 7.30 -22.64 -11.08
C ALA A 226 6.42 -23.85 -11.43
N ASN A 227 5.58 -24.27 -10.49
CA ASN A 227 4.52 -25.25 -10.73
C ASN A 227 3.24 -24.56 -11.20
N ASP A 228 2.61 -25.07 -12.26
CA ASP A 228 1.23 -24.68 -12.59
C ASP A 228 0.24 -25.55 -11.79
N HIS A 229 -0.36 -24.95 -10.78
CA HIS A 229 -1.32 -25.64 -9.90
C HIS A 229 -2.74 -25.72 -10.49
N GLY A 230 -2.99 -25.20 -11.69
CA GLY A 230 -4.28 -25.33 -12.37
C GLY A 230 -5.45 -24.67 -11.64
N ILE A 231 -5.17 -23.76 -10.70
CA ILE A 231 -6.19 -23.11 -9.87
C ILE A 231 -7.07 -22.20 -10.72
N GLY A 232 -8.36 -22.52 -10.79
CA GLY A 232 -9.37 -21.80 -11.56
C GLY A 232 -10.11 -20.71 -10.77
N ALA A 233 -10.99 -19.98 -11.45
CA ALA A 233 -11.96 -19.12 -10.79
C ALA A 233 -12.89 -19.94 -9.86
N PRO A 234 -13.26 -19.44 -8.67
CA PRO A 234 -13.11 -18.07 -8.18
C PRO A 234 -11.84 -17.80 -7.34
N ALA A 235 -10.89 -18.74 -7.25
CA ALA A 235 -9.83 -18.69 -6.24
C ALA A 235 -9.03 -17.38 -6.24
N HIS A 236 -8.64 -16.96 -5.02
CA HIS A 236 -7.85 -15.76 -4.71
C HIS A 236 -8.40 -14.41 -5.20
N ARG A 237 -9.63 -14.35 -5.71
CA ARG A 237 -10.27 -13.10 -6.15
C ARG A 237 -10.99 -12.40 -5.02
N MET A 238 -11.24 -11.10 -5.20
CA MET A 238 -12.09 -10.33 -4.31
C MET A 238 -13.56 -10.73 -4.49
N MET A 239 -14.02 -11.64 -3.64
CA MET A 239 -15.40 -12.13 -3.62
C MET A 239 -16.30 -11.21 -2.78
N VAL A 240 -17.51 -10.93 -3.26
CA VAL A 240 -18.54 -10.11 -2.59
C VAL A 240 -19.89 -10.82 -2.68
N ARG A 241 -20.67 -10.93 -1.61
CA ARG A 241 -22.02 -11.55 -1.67
C ARG A 241 -23.01 -10.62 -2.36
N GLU A 242 -23.97 -11.18 -3.10
CA GLU A 242 -25.04 -10.37 -3.68
C GLU A 242 -25.84 -9.62 -2.61
N SER A 243 -26.11 -10.27 -1.47
CA SER A 243 -26.83 -9.67 -0.36
C SER A 243 -26.14 -8.42 0.22
N ASP A 244 -24.82 -8.29 0.06
CA ASP A 244 -24.06 -7.12 0.53
C ASP A 244 -24.08 -5.95 -0.46
N LEU A 245 -24.48 -6.19 -1.72
CA LEU A 245 -24.61 -5.18 -2.78
C LEU A 245 -26.07 -4.80 -3.06
N ALA A 246 -27.01 -5.71 -2.79
CA ALA A 246 -28.44 -5.55 -3.08
C ALA A 246 -29.01 -4.27 -2.47
N PRO A 247 -29.45 -3.27 -3.27
CA PRO A 247 -29.93 -1.99 -2.74
C PRO A 247 -31.16 -2.13 -1.84
N ALA A 248 -32.01 -3.14 -2.11
CA ALA A 248 -33.18 -3.45 -1.29
C ALA A 248 -32.84 -3.99 0.12
N LEU A 249 -31.64 -4.54 0.32
CA LEU A 249 -31.14 -5.01 1.62
C LEU A 249 -30.19 -4.00 2.29
N ASN A 250 -29.66 -3.04 1.52
CA ASN A 250 -28.68 -2.05 1.95
C ASN A 250 -29.16 -0.62 1.61
N PRO A 251 -30.34 -0.18 2.10
CA PRO A 251 -30.89 1.13 1.76
C PRO A 251 -29.98 2.26 2.24
N GLY A 252 -29.68 3.20 1.35
CA GLY A 252 -28.78 4.33 1.62
C GLY A 252 -27.30 3.98 1.73
N ALA A 253 -26.90 2.73 1.43
CA ALA A 253 -25.50 2.36 1.44
C ALA A 253 -24.73 2.97 0.26
N GLN A 254 -23.47 3.35 0.52
CA GLN A 254 -22.48 3.73 -0.48
C GLN A 254 -21.42 2.64 -0.57
N TYR A 255 -20.85 2.42 -1.75
CA TYR A 255 -19.77 1.45 -1.94
C TYR A 255 -18.51 2.12 -2.41
N VAL A 256 -17.37 1.70 -1.86
CA VAL A 256 -16.05 2.21 -2.22
C VAL A 256 -15.15 1.05 -2.61
N PHE A 257 -14.60 1.11 -3.81
CA PHE A 257 -13.59 0.18 -4.30
C PHE A 257 -12.21 0.77 -4.03
N GLU A 258 -11.27 -0.06 -3.59
CA GLU A 258 -9.89 0.31 -3.30
C GLU A 258 -8.95 -0.63 -4.05
N GLY A 259 -7.96 -0.06 -4.75
CA GLY A 259 -6.80 -0.79 -5.25
C GLY A 259 -5.55 -0.39 -4.48
N TRP A 260 -4.63 -1.34 -4.33
CA TRP A 260 -3.36 -1.15 -3.62
C TRP A 260 -2.25 -1.94 -4.31
N TYR A 261 -1.13 -1.27 -4.60
CA TYR A 261 0.12 -1.92 -4.99
C TYR A 261 1.07 -2.03 -3.79
N LEU A 262 1.72 -3.17 -3.61
CA LEU A 262 2.82 -3.35 -2.68
C LEU A 262 4.12 -3.36 -3.48
N ILE A 263 5.02 -2.45 -3.11
CA ILE A 263 6.28 -2.17 -3.77
C ILE A 263 7.38 -2.29 -2.72
N ARG A 264 8.48 -2.97 -3.08
CA ARG A 264 9.57 -3.24 -2.13
C ARG A 264 10.49 -2.04 -2.01
N GLY A 265 10.66 -1.53 -0.80
CA GLY A 265 11.48 -0.35 -0.50
C GLY A 265 10.77 0.98 -0.70
N GLU A 266 9.43 0.98 -0.75
CA GLU A 266 8.61 2.15 -1.01
C GLU A 266 8.74 3.26 0.05
N ASP A 267 9.05 4.48 -0.40
CA ASP A 267 9.21 5.67 0.43
C ASP A 267 7.88 6.43 0.68
N ASN A 268 6.90 6.28 -0.22
CA ASN A 268 5.60 6.98 -0.15
C ASN A 268 4.38 6.03 -0.19
N PRO A 269 4.32 5.01 0.69
CA PRO A 269 3.41 3.87 0.52
C PRO A 269 1.91 4.16 0.69
N ASP A 270 1.51 5.39 1.03
CA ASP A 270 0.09 5.80 1.00
C ASP A 270 -0.34 6.22 -0.42
N ASN A 271 0.58 6.59 -1.32
CA ASN A 271 0.23 6.89 -2.73
C ASN A 271 0.04 5.64 -3.60
N ASN A 272 0.45 4.45 -3.14
CA ASN A 272 0.16 3.17 -3.81
C ASN A 272 -1.31 2.76 -3.66
N PHE A 273 -2.06 3.42 -2.78
CA PHE A 273 -3.48 3.25 -2.61
C PHE A 273 -4.25 4.24 -3.49
N ARG A 274 -5.35 3.76 -4.08
CA ARG A 274 -6.35 4.60 -4.73
C ARG A 274 -7.72 4.00 -4.50
N HIS A 275 -8.69 4.85 -4.22
CA HIS A 275 -10.07 4.43 -4.02
C HIS A 275 -11.06 5.29 -4.81
N ALA A 276 -12.24 4.73 -5.09
CA ALA A 276 -13.36 5.44 -5.68
C ALA A 276 -14.70 4.89 -5.21
N TYR A 277 -15.65 5.79 -5.02
CA TYR A 277 -17.05 5.44 -4.86
C TYR A 277 -17.61 4.84 -6.15
N GLY A 278 -18.65 4.02 -6.06
CA GLY A 278 -19.32 3.48 -7.24
C GLY A 278 -20.49 2.57 -6.92
N SER A 279 -20.98 1.86 -7.94
CA SER A 279 -22.03 0.86 -7.78
C SER A 279 -21.94 -0.27 -8.81
N SER A 280 -22.41 -1.45 -8.41
CA SER A 280 -22.79 -2.53 -9.32
C SER A 280 -24.31 -2.73 -9.18
N ASN A 281 -25.01 -2.99 -10.28
CA ASN A 281 -26.47 -3.06 -10.32
C ASN A 281 -26.93 -4.39 -10.95
N TRP A 282 -27.92 -5.02 -10.32
CA TRP A 282 -28.61 -6.20 -10.85
C TRP A 282 -29.69 -5.77 -11.85
N ASN A 283 -29.69 -6.35 -13.06
CA ASN A 283 -30.66 -6.02 -14.11
C ASN A 283 -31.80 -7.04 -14.27
N GLY A 284 -31.92 -8.01 -13.36
CA GLY A 284 -32.85 -9.14 -13.45
C GLY A 284 -32.22 -10.45 -13.94
N SER A 285 -31.04 -10.39 -14.58
CA SER A 285 -30.32 -11.58 -15.09
C SER A 285 -28.82 -11.57 -14.83
N ASN A 286 -28.18 -10.40 -14.77
CA ASN A 286 -26.76 -10.23 -14.51
C ASN A 286 -26.51 -8.99 -13.65
N TRP A 287 -25.40 -8.99 -12.91
CA TRP A 287 -24.83 -7.79 -12.31
C TRP A 287 -23.97 -7.04 -13.32
N SER A 288 -23.97 -5.72 -13.26
CA SER A 288 -23.00 -4.90 -13.97
C SER A 288 -21.59 -5.03 -13.37
N SER A 289 -20.57 -4.64 -14.14
CA SER A 289 -19.30 -4.16 -13.57
C SER A 289 -19.54 -3.12 -12.46
N PHE A 290 -18.59 -2.98 -11.55
CA PHE A 290 -18.61 -1.92 -10.55
C PHE A 290 -18.17 -0.61 -11.22
N ASN A 291 -19.12 0.26 -11.53
CA ASN A 291 -18.88 1.52 -12.22
C ASN A 291 -18.53 2.59 -11.18
N TYR A 292 -17.40 3.28 -11.37
CA TYR A 292 -16.99 4.33 -10.45
C TYR A 292 -17.81 5.61 -10.67
N SER A 293 -18.08 6.32 -9.58
CA SER A 293 -18.80 7.57 -9.53
C SER A 293 -17.93 8.65 -8.89
N GLY A 294 -17.71 9.76 -9.59
CA GLY A 294 -16.90 10.87 -9.09
C GLY A 294 -15.39 10.66 -9.27
N ALA A 295 -14.60 11.42 -8.51
CA ALA A 295 -13.14 11.38 -8.59
C ALA A 295 -12.55 10.15 -7.89
N GLN A 296 -11.41 9.67 -8.41
CA GLN A 296 -10.56 8.70 -7.72
C GLN A 296 -9.58 9.44 -6.82
N VAL A 297 -9.48 9.01 -5.58
CA VAL A 297 -8.68 9.67 -4.52
C VAL A 297 -7.52 8.75 -4.16
N SER A 298 -6.33 9.34 -3.99
CA SER A 298 -5.13 8.63 -3.52
C SER A 298 -5.21 8.43 -2.00
N GLY A 299 -4.60 7.37 -1.48
CA GLY A 299 -4.67 7.00 -0.06
C GLY A 299 -5.72 5.92 0.24
N PRO A 300 -5.61 5.24 1.39
CA PRO A 300 -6.52 4.17 1.78
C PRO A 300 -7.90 4.70 2.17
N VAL A 301 -8.96 3.90 1.95
CA VAL A 301 -10.36 4.35 2.13
C VAL A 301 -10.69 4.84 3.55
N ILE A 302 -9.97 4.35 4.56
CA ILE A 302 -10.19 4.71 5.96
C ILE A 302 -10.02 6.22 6.21
N GLU A 303 -9.13 6.89 5.47
CA GLU A 303 -8.92 8.33 5.56
C GLU A 303 -10.13 9.10 5.03
N ALA A 304 -10.65 8.70 3.87
CA ALA A 304 -11.86 9.30 3.31
C ALA A 304 -13.09 9.03 4.18
N TRP A 305 -13.18 7.86 4.82
CA TRP A 305 -14.25 7.57 5.79
C TRP A 305 -14.16 8.44 7.05
N ALA A 306 -12.96 8.61 7.60
CA ALA A 306 -12.72 9.46 8.78
C ALA A 306 -12.99 10.95 8.48
N ALA A 307 -12.66 11.41 7.27
CA ALA A 307 -12.86 12.78 6.82
C ALA A 307 -14.32 13.13 6.43
N GLN A 308 -15.23 12.15 6.36
CA GLN A 308 -16.64 12.45 6.12
C GLN A 308 -17.24 13.28 7.27
N PRO A 309 -18.11 14.27 6.97
CA PRO A 309 -18.72 15.12 8.00
C PRO A 309 -19.36 14.32 9.14
N VAL A 310 -19.15 14.78 10.37
CA VAL A 310 -19.78 14.22 11.58
C VAL A 310 -21.00 15.09 11.95
N PRO A 311 -22.15 14.50 12.34
CA PRO A 311 -23.30 15.28 12.81
C PRO A 311 -22.98 16.15 14.04
N PRO A 312 -23.75 17.23 14.30
CA PRO A 312 -23.56 18.07 15.49
C PRO A 312 -23.52 17.26 16.80
N GLY A 313 -22.55 17.57 17.67
CA GLY A 313 -22.29 16.82 18.90
C GLY A 313 -21.53 15.51 18.71
N GLY A 314 -21.23 15.12 17.47
CA GLY A 314 -20.29 14.05 17.13
C GLY A 314 -18.84 14.53 17.10
N ALA A 315 -17.92 13.56 16.94
CA ALA A 315 -16.49 13.81 16.79
C ALA A 315 -15.85 12.74 15.88
N ALA A 316 -14.70 13.03 15.30
CA ALA A 316 -13.92 12.05 14.55
C ALA A 316 -12.42 12.24 14.80
N GLN A 317 -11.67 11.16 14.77
CA GLN A 317 -10.21 11.15 14.83
C GLN A 317 -9.68 9.99 13.98
N ILE A 318 -8.52 10.16 13.36
CA ILE A 318 -7.75 9.09 12.73
C ILE A 318 -6.29 9.21 13.14
N GLU A 319 -5.65 8.07 13.40
CA GLU A 319 -4.26 7.97 13.83
C GLU A 319 -3.55 6.87 13.01
N THR A 320 -2.26 7.06 12.71
CA THR A 320 -1.44 6.06 12.00
C THR A 320 -0.34 5.56 12.92
N LEU A 321 -0.44 4.30 13.37
CA LEU A 321 0.65 3.62 14.06
C LEU A 321 1.63 3.05 13.04
N VAL A 322 2.87 3.53 13.07
CA VAL A 322 4.00 3.01 12.30
C VAL A 322 4.93 2.22 13.23
N THR A 323 5.27 1.00 12.84
CA THR A 323 6.11 0.10 13.65
C THR A 323 7.24 -0.53 12.81
N ALA A 324 8.18 -1.18 13.50
CA ALA A 324 9.18 -2.04 12.87
C ALA A 324 8.57 -3.20 12.07
N GLU A 325 7.33 -3.61 12.36
CA GLU A 325 6.63 -4.76 11.77
C GLU A 325 5.54 -4.35 10.75
N GLY A 326 5.35 -3.05 10.53
CA GLY A 326 4.42 -2.47 9.55
C GLY A 326 3.48 -1.41 10.15
N ARG A 327 2.42 -1.10 9.42
CA ARG A 327 1.55 0.08 9.63
C ARG A 327 0.09 -0.30 9.84
N VAL A 328 -0.58 0.47 10.69
CA VAL A 328 -2.00 0.34 11.03
C VAL A 328 -2.62 1.73 11.11
N LYS A 329 -3.84 1.90 10.59
CA LYS A 329 -4.64 3.12 10.80
C LYS A 329 -5.85 2.78 11.66
N LEU A 330 -6.07 3.56 12.72
CA LEU A 330 -7.27 3.52 13.54
C LEU A 330 -8.04 4.81 13.31
N ALA A 331 -9.27 4.70 12.81
CA ALA A 331 -10.21 5.80 12.78
C ALA A 331 -11.34 5.55 13.79
N VAL A 332 -11.84 6.61 14.41
CA VAL A 332 -13.04 6.60 15.23
C VAL A 332 -13.98 7.69 14.74
N ARG A 333 -15.27 7.36 14.65
CA ARG A 333 -16.36 8.32 14.42
C ARG A 333 -17.39 8.15 15.53
N VAL A 334 -17.70 9.25 16.19
CA VAL A 334 -18.59 9.31 17.34
C VAL A 334 -19.83 10.09 16.95
N SER A 335 -21.00 9.45 17.08
CA SER A 335 -22.30 10.04 16.74
C SER A 335 -23.11 10.27 18.02
N ALA A 336 -23.50 11.51 18.29
CA ALA A 336 -24.45 11.81 19.35
C ALA A 336 -25.84 11.24 18.99
N LEU A 337 -26.43 10.47 19.90
CA LEU A 337 -27.75 9.84 19.74
C LEU A 337 -28.87 10.62 20.45
N GLY A 338 -28.52 11.68 21.17
CA GLY A 338 -29.40 12.35 22.13
C GLY A 338 -29.40 11.67 23.51
N GLY A 339 -30.03 12.32 24.50
CA GLY A 339 -30.17 11.77 25.86
C GLY A 339 -28.85 11.50 26.62
N GLY A 340 -27.72 12.07 26.17
CA GLY A 340 -26.39 11.79 26.73
C GLY A 340 -25.72 10.53 26.18
N PHE A 341 -26.31 9.86 25.19
CA PHE A 341 -25.74 8.67 24.56
C PHE A 341 -24.97 9.00 23.28
N TYR A 342 -23.88 8.26 23.08
CA TYR A 342 -22.97 8.41 21.94
C TYR A 342 -22.65 7.02 21.37
N ARG A 343 -22.78 6.84 20.06
CA ARG A 343 -22.28 5.65 19.35
C ARG A 343 -20.84 5.90 18.93
N TYR A 344 -19.93 5.01 19.31
CA TYR A 344 -18.54 5.01 18.88
C TYR A 344 -18.39 3.94 17.81
N ASP A 345 -18.03 4.32 16.60
CA ASP A 345 -17.64 3.39 15.54
C ASP A 345 -16.12 3.52 15.32
N TYR A 346 -15.36 2.50 15.69
CA TYR A 346 -13.95 2.38 15.35
C TYR A 346 -13.80 1.55 14.09
N ALA A 347 -12.95 1.99 13.17
CA ALA A 347 -12.46 1.20 12.07
C ALA A 347 -10.95 0.98 12.28
N LEU A 348 -10.54 -0.26 12.52
CA LEU A 348 -9.13 -0.63 12.61
C LEU A 348 -8.72 -1.28 11.28
N MET A 349 -7.92 -0.57 10.51
CA MET A 349 -7.36 -1.05 9.24
C MET A 349 -5.90 -1.44 9.45
N ASN A 350 -5.63 -2.75 9.43
CA ASN A 350 -4.27 -3.22 9.27
C ASN A 350 -3.87 -3.02 7.81
N LEU A 351 -2.90 -2.14 7.54
CA LEU A 351 -2.37 -1.93 6.19
C LEU A 351 -1.38 -3.06 5.87
N ASP A 352 -0.18 -2.97 6.44
CA ASP A 352 0.94 -3.86 6.16
C ASP A 352 1.65 -4.38 7.43
N PHE A 353 1.00 -4.26 8.60
CA PHE A 353 1.50 -4.89 9.81
C PHE A 353 1.35 -6.42 9.77
N ALA A 354 2.46 -7.11 9.98
CA ALA A 354 2.45 -8.53 10.32
C ALA A 354 3.66 -8.86 11.19
N ARG A 355 3.45 -9.70 12.22
CA ARG A 355 4.52 -10.44 12.86
C ARG A 355 4.62 -11.81 12.18
N PRO A 356 5.67 -12.07 11.38
CA PRO A 356 5.74 -13.28 10.60
C PRO A 356 6.46 -14.40 11.33
N TYR A 357 6.11 -15.64 10.98
CA TYR A 357 6.90 -16.83 11.30
C TYR A 357 7.45 -17.39 9.98
N THR A 358 8.77 -17.47 9.86
CA THR A 358 9.47 -17.76 8.60
C THR A 358 10.54 -18.83 8.75
N GLU A 359 10.91 -19.46 7.64
CA GLU A 359 12.06 -20.36 7.54
C GLU A 359 12.96 -19.94 6.38
N GLY A 360 14.27 -20.11 6.53
CA GLY A 360 15.26 -19.77 5.51
C GLY A 360 15.42 -18.26 5.29
N ALA A 361 15.97 -17.91 4.13
CA ALA A 361 16.20 -16.53 3.68
C ALA A 361 16.09 -16.48 2.15
N GLU A 362 15.94 -15.28 1.59
CA GLU A 362 15.87 -15.09 0.14
C GLU A 362 17.11 -15.65 -0.58
N PRO A 363 16.95 -16.25 -1.79
CA PRO A 363 15.71 -16.35 -2.56
C PRO A 363 14.77 -17.48 -2.07
N ASN A 364 15.20 -18.32 -1.13
CA ASN A 364 14.47 -19.50 -0.63
C ASN A 364 13.67 -19.22 0.65
N LEU A 365 13.21 -17.98 0.85
CA LEU A 365 12.40 -17.60 2.00
C LEU A 365 11.08 -18.36 1.99
N ARG A 366 10.68 -18.91 3.14
CA ARG A 366 9.37 -19.48 3.39
C ARG A 366 8.62 -18.64 4.41
N VAL A 367 7.41 -18.23 4.07
CA VAL A 367 6.47 -17.61 5.03
C VAL A 367 5.50 -18.69 5.49
N LEU A 368 5.59 -19.08 6.76
CA LEU A 368 4.65 -20.03 7.37
C LEU A 368 3.40 -19.31 7.87
N ARG A 369 3.56 -18.09 8.39
CA ARG A 369 2.51 -17.22 8.94
C ARG A 369 2.93 -15.76 8.84
N ASN A 370 1.96 -14.85 8.75
CA ASN A 370 2.15 -13.40 8.68
C ASN A 370 1.03 -12.66 9.42
N ARG A 371 0.92 -12.93 10.72
CA ARG A 371 -0.26 -12.63 11.51
C ARG A 371 -0.26 -11.20 12.03
N GLY A 372 -1.44 -10.59 12.08
CA GLY A 372 -1.65 -9.26 12.65
C GLY A 372 -2.07 -9.32 14.13
N PHE A 373 -3.19 -8.66 14.43
CA PHE A 373 -3.67 -8.46 15.79
C PHE A 373 -4.79 -9.44 16.17
N GLU A 374 -4.83 -9.84 17.43
CA GLU A 374 -5.91 -10.65 18.01
C GLU A 374 -6.77 -9.89 19.02
N ARG A 375 -6.35 -8.69 19.45
CA ARG A 375 -7.03 -7.87 20.45
C ARG A 375 -7.06 -6.40 20.06
N PHE A 376 -8.20 -5.76 20.29
CA PHE A 376 -8.40 -4.32 20.29
C PHE A 376 -9.10 -3.93 21.59
N ALA A 377 -8.50 -3.08 22.41
CA ALA A 377 -9.10 -2.61 23.66
C ALA A 377 -9.11 -1.08 23.71
N VAL A 378 -10.16 -0.49 24.28
CA VAL A 378 -10.31 0.96 24.47
C VAL A 378 -10.57 1.24 25.94
N ALA A 379 -9.81 2.17 26.52
CA ALA A 379 -10.00 2.61 27.90
C ALA A 379 -11.32 3.40 28.05
N LEU A 380 -12.03 3.13 29.14
CA LEU A 380 -13.31 3.74 29.53
C LEU A 380 -13.12 4.52 30.83
N ALA A 381 -13.84 5.62 31.02
CA ALA A 381 -13.99 6.17 32.37
C ALA A 381 -14.80 5.24 33.29
N ASP A 382 -14.57 5.33 34.60
CA ASP A 382 -15.27 4.52 35.60
C ASP A 382 -16.79 4.60 35.47
N ALA A 383 -17.46 3.47 35.75
CA ALA A 383 -18.91 3.32 35.70
C ALA A 383 -19.58 3.72 34.35
N THR A 384 -18.84 3.68 33.23
CA THR A 384 -19.42 3.90 31.90
C THR A 384 -20.36 2.75 31.53
N SER A 385 -21.66 3.05 31.41
CA SER A 385 -22.64 2.08 30.89
C SER A 385 -22.49 1.90 29.38
N LEU A 386 -22.35 0.65 28.93
CA LEU A 386 -22.26 0.29 27.52
C LEU A 386 -23.50 -0.49 27.05
N SER A 387 -23.86 -0.33 25.78
CA SER A 387 -24.86 -1.15 25.08
C SER A 387 -24.49 -1.30 23.60
N SER A 388 -25.20 -2.17 22.87
CA SER A 388 -25.02 -2.38 21.42
C SER A 388 -23.56 -2.64 21.00
N ILE A 389 -22.85 -3.45 21.79
CA ILE A 389 -21.44 -3.77 21.57
C ILE A 389 -21.34 -4.82 20.46
N GLU A 390 -20.62 -4.51 19.38
CA GLU A 390 -20.45 -5.40 18.23
C GLU A 390 -19.08 -5.26 17.56
N ALA A 391 -18.61 -6.34 16.94
CA ALA A 391 -17.52 -6.34 15.98
C ALA A 391 -18.06 -6.86 14.64
N ALA A 392 -17.76 -6.16 13.54
CA ALA A 392 -18.33 -6.48 12.22
C ALA A 392 -17.31 -6.28 11.10
N ASP A 393 -17.19 -7.30 10.25
CA ASP A 393 -16.36 -7.30 9.04
C ASP A 393 -17.20 -7.19 7.75
N GLY A 394 -18.52 -7.08 7.88
CA GLY A 394 -19.48 -7.09 6.77
C GLY A 394 -19.66 -8.44 6.10
N ALA A 395 -18.58 -9.03 5.56
CA ALA A 395 -18.64 -10.19 4.66
C ALA A 395 -18.33 -11.57 5.28
N GLY A 396 -18.05 -11.66 6.59
CA GLY A 396 -17.60 -12.90 7.23
C GLY A 396 -16.24 -13.38 6.68
N LEU A 397 -15.34 -12.43 6.44
CA LEU A 397 -13.97 -12.63 5.95
C LEU A 397 -12.98 -12.88 7.10
N ILE A 398 -13.31 -12.45 8.32
CA ILE A 398 -12.52 -12.57 9.54
C ILE A 398 -13.30 -13.49 10.50
N PRO A 399 -12.67 -14.54 11.06
CA PRO A 399 -13.32 -15.37 12.08
C PRO A 399 -13.80 -14.55 13.28
N VAL A 400 -14.90 -14.95 13.90
CA VAL A 400 -15.66 -14.18 14.91
C VAL A 400 -14.77 -13.52 15.97
N TRP A 401 -14.96 -12.21 16.16
CA TRP A 401 -14.46 -11.48 17.33
C TRP A 401 -15.54 -11.38 18.40
N THR A 402 -15.14 -11.56 19.65
CA THR A 402 -16.00 -11.42 20.84
C THR A 402 -15.70 -10.11 21.53
N ALA A 403 -16.70 -9.54 22.21
CA ALA A 403 -16.59 -8.29 22.94
C ALA A 403 -16.95 -8.48 24.41
N ASN A 404 -16.12 -7.93 25.31
CA ASN A 404 -16.29 -8.00 26.75
C ASN A 404 -16.00 -6.62 27.37
N SER A 405 -16.76 -6.22 28.38
CA SER A 405 -16.35 -5.12 29.26
C SER A 405 -15.57 -5.70 30.43
N VAL A 406 -14.35 -5.21 30.66
CA VAL A 406 -13.41 -5.74 31.67
C VAL A 406 -12.85 -4.56 32.47
N GLY A 407 -13.44 -4.31 33.64
CA GLY A 407 -13.05 -3.17 34.48
C GLY A 407 -13.27 -1.84 33.74
N ALA A 408 -12.19 -1.08 33.55
CA ALA A 408 -12.17 0.19 32.84
C ALA A 408 -11.78 0.04 31.34
N GLU A 409 -11.99 -1.12 30.72
CA GLU A 409 -11.81 -1.33 29.28
C GLU A 409 -13.05 -1.94 28.62
N VAL A 410 -13.31 -1.56 27.37
CA VAL A 410 -14.04 -2.42 26.43
C VAL A 410 -13.02 -3.16 25.56
N VAL A 411 -13.15 -4.48 25.50
CA VAL A 411 -12.18 -5.39 24.93
C VAL A 411 -12.84 -6.21 23.83
N PHE A 412 -12.31 -6.09 22.62
CA PHE A 412 -12.62 -6.94 21.49
C PHE A 412 -11.46 -7.92 21.29
N SER A 413 -11.75 -9.20 21.09
CA SER A 413 -10.72 -10.23 20.87
C SER A 413 -11.19 -11.34 19.96
N ALA A 414 -10.29 -11.83 19.11
CA ALA A 414 -10.50 -12.96 18.23
C ALA A 414 -10.93 -14.21 19.01
N ALA A 415 -12.00 -14.89 18.60
CA ALA A 415 -12.48 -16.11 19.28
C ALA A 415 -11.56 -17.33 19.06
N THR A 416 -10.59 -17.24 18.14
CA THR A 416 -9.64 -18.29 17.80
C THR A 416 -8.30 -17.68 17.45
N ALA A 417 -7.19 -18.42 17.63
CA ALA A 417 -5.85 -17.98 17.22
C ALA A 417 -5.70 -17.75 15.69
N THR A 418 -6.66 -18.22 14.88
CA THR A 418 -6.74 -17.95 13.44
C THR A 418 -7.58 -16.72 13.08
N GLY A 419 -8.27 -16.11 14.06
CA GLY A 419 -9.20 -14.99 13.88
C GLY A 419 -8.55 -13.61 13.80
N THR A 420 -7.32 -13.54 13.30
CA THR A 420 -6.49 -12.34 13.37
C THR A 420 -6.88 -11.27 12.35
N LEU A 421 -6.67 -10.02 12.72
CA LEU A 421 -6.72 -8.86 11.84
C LEU A 421 -5.43 -8.80 11.00
N ASP A 422 -5.31 -9.70 10.03
CA ASP A 422 -4.14 -9.80 9.14
C ASP A 422 -4.10 -8.66 8.12
N TRP A 423 -2.95 -8.45 7.47
CA TRP A 423 -2.69 -7.28 6.64
C TRP A 423 -3.69 -7.05 5.49
N GLY A 424 -3.96 -5.78 5.18
CA GLY A 424 -5.01 -5.32 4.27
C GLY A 424 -6.40 -5.82 4.64
N THR A 425 -6.74 -5.82 5.93
CA THR A 425 -8.10 -6.01 6.45
C THR A 425 -8.58 -4.75 7.18
N LEU A 426 -9.90 -4.54 7.19
CA LEU A 426 -10.56 -3.59 8.07
C LEU A 426 -11.60 -4.34 8.90
N LEU A 427 -11.56 -4.15 10.22
CA LEU A 427 -12.59 -4.61 11.14
C LEU A 427 -13.20 -3.40 11.85
N ARG A 428 -14.54 -3.37 11.91
CA ARG A 428 -15.29 -2.36 12.65
C ARG A 428 -15.58 -2.86 14.05
N PHE A 429 -15.36 -2.00 15.04
CA PHE A 429 -15.79 -2.21 16.43
C PHE A 429 -16.76 -1.10 16.79
N SER A 430 -17.91 -1.42 17.37
CA SER A 430 -18.89 -0.40 17.75
C SER A 430 -19.51 -0.69 19.10
N PHE A 431 -19.90 0.38 19.79
CA PHE A 431 -20.71 0.35 21.01
C PHE A 431 -21.39 1.71 21.24
N VAL A 432 -22.43 1.71 22.06
CA VAL A 432 -23.07 2.92 22.58
C VAL A 432 -22.66 3.11 24.03
N ALA A 433 -22.28 4.33 24.40
CA ALA A 433 -21.89 4.70 25.76
C ALA A 433 -22.62 5.97 26.23
N ALA A 434 -22.89 6.07 27.54
CA ALA A 434 -23.52 7.23 28.17
C ALA A 434 -22.51 8.34 28.57
N ARG A 435 -21.45 8.54 27.77
CA ARG A 435 -20.42 9.56 28.00
C ARG A 435 -19.91 10.15 26.68
N PRO A 436 -19.61 11.47 26.64
CA PRO A 436 -19.05 12.12 25.46
C PRO A 436 -17.62 11.67 25.16
N PRO A 437 -17.14 11.89 23.92
CA PRO A 437 -15.78 11.54 23.54
C PRO A 437 -14.76 12.48 24.19
N VAL A 438 -13.71 11.89 24.76
CA VAL A 438 -12.50 12.58 25.21
C VAL A 438 -11.26 11.92 24.59
N PRO A 439 -10.12 12.63 24.47
CA PRO A 439 -8.85 12.02 24.08
C PRO A 439 -8.49 10.85 25.00
N SER A 440 -8.07 9.74 24.41
CA SER A 440 -7.78 8.49 25.08
C SER A 440 -6.77 7.67 24.27
N THR A 441 -6.49 6.44 24.71
CA THR A 441 -5.68 5.47 23.97
C THR A 441 -6.43 4.15 23.80
N ALA A 442 -6.16 3.49 22.68
CA ALA A 442 -6.53 2.11 22.45
C ALA A 442 -5.26 1.24 22.44
N THR A 443 -5.41 -0.03 22.78
CA THR A 443 -4.34 -1.03 22.81
C THR A 443 -4.60 -2.13 21.79
N LEU A 444 -3.62 -2.40 20.94
CA LEU A 444 -3.64 -3.45 19.92
C LEU A 444 -2.76 -4.62 20.39
N GLY A 445 -3.33 -5.80 20.62
CA GLY A 445 -2.57 -7.01 21.01
C GLY A 445 -2.16 -7.82 19.78
N VAL A 446 -0.86 -8.10 19.65
CA VAL A 446 -0.29 -8.86 18.52
C VAL A 446 -0.46 -10.35 18.77
N GLN A 447 -0.87 -11.12 17.75
CA GLN A 447 -1.19 -12.54 17.94
C GLN A 447 0.03 -13.44 18.08
N GLU A 448 1.09 -13.22 17.29
CA GLU A 448 2.30 -14.05 17.39
C GLU A 448 3.19 -13.56 18.56
N PRO A 449 3.85 -14.46 19.31
CA PRO A 449 4.75 -14.09 20.40
C PRO A 449 5.90 -13.19 19.93
N GLY A 450 6.23 -12.16 20.71
CA GLY A 450 7.30 -11.23 20.39
C GLY A 450 7.30 -10.00 21.30
N SER A 451 8.24 -9.08 21.06
CA SER A 451 8.33 -7.81 21.76
C SER A 451 8.25 -6.65 20.76
N PRO A 452 7.32 -5.68 20.95
CA PRO A 452 6.34 -5.62 22.03
C PRO A 452 5.16 -6.59 21.81
N ALA A 453 4.55 -7.09 22.89
CA ALA A 453 3.34 -7.93 22.79
C ALA A 453 2.09 -7.13 22.36
N SER A 454 2.11 -5.81 22.55
CA SER A 454 1.02 -4.91 22.20
C SER A 454 1.54 -3.51 21.87
N TYR A 455 0.74 -2.76 21.10
CA TYR A 455 0.99 -1.36 20.79
C TYR A 455 -0.15 -0.47 21.31
N SER A 456 0.16 0.77 21.68
CA SER A 456 -0.84 1.79 21.99
C SER A 456 -0.99 2.76 20.83
N ILE A 457 -2.21 3.25 20.61
CA ILE A 457 -2.56 4.20 19.55
C ILE A 457 -3.54 5.25 20.09
N ALA A 458 -3.36 6.52 19.73
CA ALA A 458 -4.23 7.61 20.19
C ALA A 458 -5.63 7.51 19.56
N THR A 459 -6.67 7.83 20.33
CA THR A 459 -8.05 7.79 19.84
C THR A 459 -8.99 8.64 20.71
N LEU A 460 -10.29 8.61 20.42
CA LEU A 460 -11.34 9.13 21.29
C LEU A 460 -12.03 7.97 22.03
N ALA A 461 -12.41 8.17 23.29
CA ALA A 461 -13.16 7.19 24.07
C ALA A 461 -14.18 7.85 25.02
N PRO A 462 -15.12 7.11 25.63
CA PRO A 462 -16.12 7.69 26.52
C PRO A 462 -15.51 8.12 27.85
N GLY A 463 -15.61 9.42 28.18
CA GLY A 463 -15.06 9.97 29.41
C GLY A 463 -15.73 11.26 29.90
N SER A 464 -15.10 11.90 30.88
CA SER A 464 -15.52 13.18 31.45
C SER A 464 -14.64 14.32 30.95
N MET A 465 -15.26 15.39 30.44
CA MET A 465 -14.57 16.54 29.85
C MET A 465 -13.91 17.49 30.86
N PHE A 466 -13.96 17.19 32.16
CA PHE A 466 -13.45 18.04 33.24
C PHE A 466 -12.58 17.21 34.19
N MET A 467 -11.27 17.44 34.18
CA MET A 467 -10.34 17.03 35.24
C MET A 467 -9.02 17.83 35.23
N ASP A 468 -9.03 19.08 34.74
CA ASP A 468 -8.04 20.10 35.04
C ASP A 468 -8.62 21.09 36.07
N GLY A 469 -8.04 21.06 37.27
CA GLY A 469 -8.60 21.73 38.45
C GLY A 469 -8.47 23.25 38.39
N PHE A 470 -9.62 23.93 38.55
CA PHE A 470 -9.70 25.31 39.05
C PHE A 470 -10.56 25.33 40.32
N GLU A 471 -10.00 24.81 41.41
CA GLU A 471 -10.37 25.17 42.78
C GLU A 471 -9.08 25.52 43.54
N ASP A 472 -8.82 26.83 43.67
CA ASP A 472 -7.97 27.48 44.68
C ASP A 472 -8.90 28.22 45.66
#